data_AF-A0A542SF59-F1
#
_entry.id   AF-A0A542SF59-F1
#
_cell.length_a   1.000
_cell.length_b   1.000
_cell.length_c   1.000
_cell.angle_alpha   90.00
_cell.angle_beta   90.00
_cell.angle_gamma   90.00
#
_symmetry.space_group_name_H-M   'P 1'
#
loop_
_entity.id
_entity.type
_entity.pdbx_description
1 polymer ?
#
loop_
_entity_poly.entity_id
_entity_poly.type
_entity_poly.pdbx_seq_one_letter_code
_entity_poly.pdbx_strand_id
1 'polypeptide(L)'
;MNESPTTGADVLADTVTQTHAVLHARLRSAEASRPTRDRPRAALSAADPFLASTSRHVAAANAVLAPAARRHLDQGHRRAHELALQSKRLEIALSQLKAKLYGSTFVVRRPWASIWEEVERELAATRSVELQLVAELVAATDAERRGELAEQLYRTERRVPTRPHPYLPHRGLSGRVARRVALQVDRFWDTAEGRMVPEPVRPHRGREGRIAQYLLADPHLPG
;
A
#
# COMPACT_ATOMS: atom_id res chain seq x y z
N MET A 1 5.06 -33.07 -38.02
CA MET A 1 6.06 -31.97 -37.91
C MET A 1 5.60 -31.13 -36.74
N ASN A 2 6.34 -31.21 -35.62
CA ASN A 2 5.95 -30.63 -34.34
C ASN A 2 6.05 -29.11 -34.41
N GLU A 3 4.93 -28.41 -34.27
CA GLU A 3 4.95 -27.00 -33.86
C GLU A 3 5.26 -26.98 -32.36
N SER A 4 6.49 -26.57 -32.03
CA SER A 4 6.87 -26.26 -30.65
C SER A 4 5.98 -25.11 -30.14
N PRO A 5 5.38 -25.21 -28.94
CA PRO A 5 4.72 -24.07 -28.35
C PRO A 5 5.82 -23.05 -28.03
N THR A 6 5.85 -21.95 -28.77
CA THR A 6 6.56 -20.75 -28.36
C THR A 6 6.18 -20.48 -26.91
N THR A 7 7.17 -20.49 -26.02
CA THR A 7 7.06 -20.07 -24.62
C THR A 7 6.68 -18.59 -24.60
N GLY A 8 5.41 -18.31 -24.92
CA GLY A 8 4.82 -16.99 -24.78
C GLY A 8 4.73 -16.74 -23.29
N ALA A 9 5.53 -15.78 -22.83
CA ALA A 9 5.47 -15.32 -21.46
C ALA A 9 4.01 -14.98 -21.10
N ASP A 10 3.57 -15.45 -19.93
CA ASP A 10 2.18 -15.28 -19.54
C ASP A 10 1.92 -13.81 -19.18
N VAL A 11 0.96 -13.19 -19.88
CA VAL A 11 0.68 -11.74 -19.77
C VAL A 11 0.37 -11.30 -18.34
N LEU A 12 -0.30 -12.15 -17.54
CA LEU A 12 -0.61 -11.84 -16.15
C LEU A 12 0.64 -11.90 -15.28
N ALA A 13 1.47 -12.94 -15.43
CA ALA A 13 2.74 -13.07 -14.73
C ALA A 13 3.73 -11.95 -15.08
N ASP A 14 3.79 -11.56 -16.35
CA ASP A 14 4.62 -10.46 -16.83
C ASP A 14 4.19 -9.13 -16.23
N THR A 15 2.88 -8.86 -16.22
CA THR A 15 2.31 -7.62 -15.65
C THR A 15 2.70 -7.48 -14.17
N VAL A 16 2.51 -8.53 -13.36
CA VAL A 16 2.88 -8.52 -11.94
C VAL A 16 4.39 -8.34 -11.78
N THR A 17 5.19 -9.05 -12.56
CA THR A 17 6.66 -8.95 -12.51
C THR A 17 7.14 -7.53 -12.83
N GLN A 18 6.59 -6.91 -13.88
CA GLN A 18 6.97 -5.57 -14.31
C GLN A 18 6.53 -4.51 -13.28
N THR A 19 5.34 -4.64 -12.70
CA THR A 19 4.89 -3.72 -11.64
C THR A 19 5.83 -3.78 -10.43
N HIS A 20 6.21 -4.97 -9.96
CA HIS A 20 7.17 -5.11 -8.86
C HIS A 20 8.54 -4.53 -9.19
N ALA A 21 9.04 -4.69 -10.42
CA ALA A 21 10.30 -4.05 -10.83
C ALA A 21 10.25 -2.52 -10.70
N VAL A 22 9.13 -1.90 -11.10
CA VAL A 22 8.89 -0.45 -10.93
C VAL A 22 8.81 -0.07 -9.45
N LEU A 23 8.12 -0.86 -8.62
CA LEU A 23 8.01 -0.59 -7.18
C LEU A 23 9.37 -0.68 -6.48
N HIS A 24 10.19 -1.69 -6.79
CA HIS A 24 11.55 -1.81 -6.26
C HIS A 24 12.45 -0.66 -6.71
N ALA A 25 12.37 -0.23 -7.97
CA ALA A 25 13.13 0.93 -8.45
C ALA A 25 12.75 2.21 -7.68
N ARG A 26 11.46 2.41 -7.41
CA ARG A 26 10.96 3.54 -6.60
C ARG A 26 11.40 3.45 -5.15
N LEU A 27 11.36 2.26 -4.54
CA LEU A 27 11.87 2.03 -3.19
C LEU A 27 13.36 2.43 -3.08
N ARG A 28 14.20 1.93 -3.99
CA ARG A 28 15.64 2.25 -4.00
C ARG A 28 15.89 3.75 -4.20
N SER A 29 15.11 4.39 -5.08
CA SER A 29 15.20 5.84 -5.27
C SER A 29 14.80 6.61 -4.00
N ALA A 30 13.78 6.16 -3.27
CA ALA A 30 13.34 6.78 -2.03
C ALA A 30 14.39 6.61 -0.90
N GLU A 31 14.94 5.41 -0.76
CA GLU A 31 15.97 5.11 0.24
C GLU A 31 17.27 5.91 0.00
N ALA A 32 17.69 6.04 -1.26
CA ALA A 32 18.88 6.81 -1.63
C ALA A 32 18.71 8.33 -1.45
N SER A 33 17.46 8.82 -1.32
CA SER A 33 17.17 10.25 -1.27
C SER A 33 17.49 10.86 0.09
N ARG A 34 18.55 11.65 0.14
CA ARG A 34 18.96 12.38 1.36
C ARG A 34 18.41 13.82 1.35
N PRO A 35 17.84 14.31 2.45
CA PRO A 35 17.52 15.72 2.60
C PRO A 35 18.77 16.58 2.42
N THR A 36 18.67 17.65 1.65
CA THR A 36 19.71 18.68 1.51
C THR A 36 19.19 20.00 2.06
N ARG A 37 20.07 20.99 2.28
CA ARG A 37 19.67 22.33 2.73
C ARG A 37 18.64 22.97 1.81
N ASP A 38 18.80 22.79 0.50
CA ASP A 38 17.90 23.35 -0.53
C ASP A 38 16.64 22.50 -0.76
N ARG A 39 16.67 21.23 -0.33
CA ARG A 39 15.54 20.30 -0.44
C ARG A 39 15.36 19.52 0.86
N PRO A 40 14.89 20.17 1.94
CA PRO A 40 14.69 19.52 3.23
C PRO A 40 13.63 18.41 3.17
N ARG A 41 12.72 18.46 2.18
CA ARG A 41 11.68 17.45 1.93
C ARG A 41 12.03 16.44 0.83
N ALA A 42 13.28 16.39 0.35
CA ALA A 42 13.67 15.49 -0.73
C ALA A 42 13.31 14.02 -0.45
N ALA A 43 13.53 13.55 0.79
CA ALA A 43 13.17 12.20 1.20
C ALA A 43 11.65 11.94 1.12
N LEU A 44 10.83 12.91 1.53
CA LEU A 44 9.37 12.81 1.44
C LEU A 44 8.91 12.80 -0.02
N SER A 45 9.37 13.75 -0.83
CA SER A 45 9.01 13.84 -2.25
C SER A 45 9.44 12.62 -3.06
N ALA A 46 10.52 11.93 -2.68
CA ALA A 46 10.95 10.69 -3.31
C ALA A 46 10.16 9.46 -2.82
N ALA A 47 9.73 9.45 -1.56
CA ALA A 47 8.96 8.35 -0.97
C ALA A 47 7.47 8.38 -1.34
N ASP A 48 6.86 9.55 -1.55
CA ASP A 48 5.44 9.68 -1.86
C ASP A 48 5.01 8.89 -3.12
N PRO A 49 5.73 8.94 -4.26
CA PRO A 49 5.41 8.12 -5.43
C PRO A 49 5.52 6.62 -5.16
N PHE A 50 6.46 6.19 -4.33
CA PHE A 50 6.59 4.79 -3.91
C PHE A 50 5.37 4.38 -3.08
N LEU A 51 5.07 5.12 -2.00
CA LEU A 51 3.93 4.85 -1.13
C LEU A 51 2.61 4.78 -1.91
N ALA A 52 2.34 5.77 -2.77
CA ALA A 52 1.12 5.81 -3.56
C ALA A 52 1.02 4.65 -4.57
N SER A 53 2.13 4.26 -5.19
CA SER A 53 2.12 3.22 -6.21
C SER A 53 2.01 1.82 -5.63
N THR A 54 2.70 1.57 -4.52
CA THR A 54 2.58 0.30 -3.79
C THR A 54 1.16 0.15 -3.25
N SER A 55 0.58 1.25 -2.75
CA SER A 55 -0.82 1.26 -2.28
C SER A 55 -1.81 0.84 -3.35
N ARG A 56 -1.73 1.50 -4.51
CA ARG A 56 -2.54 1.20 -5.68
C ARG A 56 -2.41 -0.24 -6.13
N HIS A 57 -1.18 -0.73 -6.24
CA HIS A 57 -0.91 -2.08 -6.72
C HIS A 57 -1.51 -3.13 -5.78
N VAL A 58 -1.26 -3.02 -4.47
CA VAL A 58 -1.78 -3.97 -3.49
C VAL A 58 -3.31 -3.96 -3.44
N ALA A 59 -3.93 -2.78 -3.50
CA ALA A 59 -5.39 -2.67 -3.57
C ALA A 59 -5.93 -3.37 -4.84
N ALA A 60 -5.33 -3.12 -6.00
CA ALA A 60 -5.72 -3.75 -7.26
C ALA A 60 -5.50 -5.27 -7.26
N ALA A 61 -4.36 -5.74 -6.76
CA ALA A 61 -4.06 -7.16 -6.63
C ALA A 61 -5.08 -7.88 -5.74
N ASN A 62 -5.45 -7.28 -4.59
CA ASN A 62 -6.51 -7.84 -3.74
C ASN A 62 -7.89 -7.81 -4.41
N ALA A 63 -8.20 -6.76 -5.17
CA ALA A 63 -9.50 -6.63 -5.85
C ALA A 63 -9.66 -7.59 -7.03
N VAL A 64 -8.56 -7.97 -7.70
CA VAL A 64 -8.59 -8.81 -8.91
C VAL A 64 -8.17 -10.24 -8.62
N LEU A 65 -7.00 -10.45 -8.00
CA LEU A 65 -6.44 -11.79 -7.79
C LEU A 65 -7.17 -12.57 -6.71
N ALA A 66 -7.62 -11.92 -5.63
CA ALA A 66 -8.29 -12.65 -4.54
C ALA A 66 -9.67 -13.22 -4.96
N PRO A 67 -10.53 -12.50 -5.71
CA PRO A 67 -11.73 -13.10 -6.29
C PRO A 67 -11.43 -14.14 -7.37
N ALA A 68 -10.40 -13.94 -8.20
CA ALA A 68 -9.98 -14.92 -9.20
C ALA A 68 -9.57 -16.24 -8.55
N ALA A 69 -8.74 -16.17 -7.50
CA ALA A 69 -8.32 -17.32 -6.71
C ALA A 69 -9.53 -18.13 -6.22
N ARG A 70 -10.49 -17.45 -5.57
CA ARG A 70 -11.70 -18.10 -5.01
C ARG A 70 -12.58 -18.77 -6.07
N ARG A 71 -12.55 -18.30 -7.31
CA ARG A 71 -13.40 -18.82 -8.40
C ARG A 71 -12.75 -19.97 -9.15
N HIS A 72 -11.42 -19.93 -9.31
CA HIS A 72 -10.72 -20.79 -10.26
C HIS A 72 -9.79 -21.82 -9.59
N LEU A 73 -9.51 -21.69 -8.29
CA LEU A 73 -8.62 -22.61 -7.56
C LEU A 73 -9.37 -23.41 -6.49
N ASP A 74 -9.05 -24.69 -6.35
CA ASP A 74 -9.63 -25.58 -5.33
C ASP A 74 -9.37 -25.07 -3.90
N GLN A 75 -8.21 -24.47 -3.65
CA GLN A 75 -7.83 -23.84 -2.37
C GLN A 75 -7.91 -22.31 -2.43
N GLY A 76 -8.77 -21.78 -3.32
CA GLY A 76 -8.85 -20.36 -3.63
C GLY A 76 -9.13 -19.44 -2.44
N HIS A 77 -9.94 -19.89 -1.48
CA HIS A 77 -10.20 -19.14 -0.25
C HIS A 77 -8.95 -18.99 0.62
N ARG A 78 -8.16 -20.05 0.75
CA ARG A 78 -6.90 -20.04 1.51
C ARG A 78 -5.88 -19.12 0.84
N ARG A 79 -5.73 -19.21 -0.48
CA ARG A 79 -4.82 -18.34 -1.25
C ARG A 79 -5.22 -16.86 -1.19
N ALA A 80 -6.51 -16.57 -1.31
CA ALA A 80 -7.02 -15.21 -1.12
C ALA A 80 -6.77 -14.68 0.30
N HIS A 81 -6.83 -15.54 1.32
CA HIS A 81 -6.52 -15.14 2.69
C HIS A 81 -5.02 -14.88 2.90
N GLU A 82 -4.16 -15.73 2.33
CA GLU A 82 -2.70 -15.55 2.34
C GLU A 82 -2.29 -14.22 1.70
N LEU A 83 -2.84 -13.90 0.53
CA LEU A 83 -2.63 -12.61 -0.13
C LEU A 83 -3.05 -11.43 0.77
N ALA A 84 -4.23 -11.50 1.38
CA ALA A 84 -4.74 -10.45 2.26
C ALA A 84 -3.89 -10.28 3.53
N LEU A 85 -3.41 -11.38 4.11
CA LEU A 85 -2.54 -11.35 5.29
C LEU A 85 -1.18 -10.71 4.94
N GLN A 86 -0.58 -11.09 3.82
CA GLN A 86 0.69 -10.51 3.39
C GLN A 86 0.55 -9.03 3.04
N SER A 87 -0.55 -8.66 2.37
CA SER A 87 -0.89 -7.26 2.10
C SER A 87 -0.98 -6.42 3.37
N LYS A 88 -1.52 -7.00 4.46
CA LYS A 88 -1.60 -6.33 5.77
C LYS A 88 -0.23 -6.10 6.39
N ARG A 89 0.70 -7.04 6.24
CA ARG A 89 2.07 -6.88 6.76
C ARG A 89 2.82 -5.77 6.02
N LEU A 90 2.72 -5.74 4.70
CA LEU A 90 3.26 -4.65 3.89
C LEU A 90 2.64 -3.29 4.26
N GLU A 91 1.32 -3.22 4.45
CA GLU A 91 0.64 -2.02 4.94
C GLU A 91 1.26 -1.49 6.26
N ILE A 92 1.52 -2.39 7.22
CA ILE A 92 2.11 -2.02 8.51
C ILE A 92 3.52 -1.44 8.30
N ALA A 93 4.34 -2.06 7.47
CA ALA A 93 5.67 -1.55 7.14
C ALA A 93 5.61 -0.17 6.47
N LEU A 94 4.71 0.03 5.49
CA LEU A 94 4.51 1.33 4.84
C LEU A 94 3.97 2.38 5.81
N SER A 95 3.13 1.99 6.77
CA SER A 95 2.62 2.88 7.83
C SER A 95 3.75 3.39 8.72
N GLN A 96 4.70 2.54 9.07
CA GLN A 96 5.88 2.93 9.85
C GLN A 96 6.80 3.84 9.06
N LEU A 97 7.03 3.54 7.77
CA LEU A 97 7.78 4.41 6.87
C LEU A 97 7.15 5.79 6.78
N LYS A 98 5.84 5.86 6.53
CA LYS A 98 5.07 7.11 6.54
C LYS A 98 5.21 7.82 7.89
N ALA A 99 4.95 7.14 9.00
CA ALA A 99 5.05 7.74 10.32
C ALA A 99 6.46 8.34 10.58
N LYS A 100 7.52 7.67 10.12
CA LYS A 100 8.89 8.17 10.22
C LYS A 100 9.14 9.40 9.35
N LEU A 101 8.69 9.39 8.09
CA LEU A 101 8.81 10.51 7.16
C LEU A 101 8.11 11.78 7.66
N TYR A 102 6.96 11.61 8.32
CA TYR A 102 6.14 12.72 8.84
C TYR A 102 6.47 13.09 10.29
N GLY A 103 7.53 12.53 10.88
CA GLY A 103 8.01 12.93 12.21
C GLY A 103 7.16 12.46 13.38
N SER A 104 6.44 11.34 13.24
CA SER A 104 5.65 10.75 14.34
C SER A 104 6.54 10.35 15.51
N THR A 105 6.15 10.77 16.72
CA THR A 105 6.86 10.48 17.98
C THR A 105 6.94 8.98 18.29
N PHE A 106 5.98 8.18 17.81
CA PHE A 106 5.91 6.73 18.05
C PHE A 106 7.00 5.93 17.30
N VAL A 107 7.54 6.46 16.18
CA VAL A 107 8.53 5.76 15.33
C VAL A 107 9.88 6.49 15.32
N VAL A 108 9.98 7.62 16.01
CA VAL A 108 11.19 8.47 16.08
C VAL A 108 12.43 7.71 16.53
N ARG A 109 12.31 6.72 17.42
CA ARG A 109 13.45 5.95 17.95
C ARG A 109 13.93 4.80 17.05
N ARG A 110 13.13 4.36 16.07
CA ARG A 110 13.55 3.28 15.16
C ARG A 110 14.60 3.79 14.15
N PRO A 111 15.69 3.06 13.91
CA PRO A 111 16.65 3.42 12.86
C PRO A 111 16.00 3.41 11.48
N TRP A 112 16.41 4.33 10.59
CA TRP A 112 15.95 4.36 9.19
C TRP A 112 16.23 3.04 8.47
N ALA A 113 17.44 2.50 8.62
CA ALA A 113 17.84 1.22 8.01
C ALA A 113 16.85 0.09 8.34
N SER A 114 16.47 -0.05 9.62
CA SER A 114 15.52 -1.08 10.05
C SER A 114 14.13 -0.93 9.42
N ILE A 115 13.67 0.30 9.16
CA ILE A 115 12.38 0.56 8.51
C ILE A 115 12.47 0.22 7.02
N TRP A 116 13.55 0.61 6.34
CA TRP A 116 13.76 0.28 4.94
C TRP A 116 13.88 -1.22 4.71
N GLU A 117 14.65 -1.92 5.55
CA GLU A 117 14.75 -3.38 5.54
C GLU A 117 13.40 -4.06 5.74
N GLU A 118 12.54 -3.53 6.63
CA GLU A 118 11.19 -4.07 6.85
C GLU A 118 10.29 -3.88 5.63
N VAL A 119 10.33 -2.69 5.02
CA VAL A 119 9.59 -2.42 3.78
C VAL A 119 10.07 -3.31 2.63
N GLU A 120 11.37 -3.48 2.46
CA GLU A 120 11.95 -4.32 1.42
C GLU A 120 11.56 -5.80 1.61
N ARG A 121 11.69 -6.33 2.84
CA ARG A 121 11.27 -7.70 3.17
C ARG A 121 9.80 -7.93 2.87
N GLU A 122 8.92 -7.06 3.33
CA GLU A 122 7.47 -7.23 3.14
C GLU A 122 7.05 -7.03 1.68
N LEU A 123 7.74 -6.15 0.93
CA LEU A 123 7.51 -5.98 -0.52
C LEU A 123 7.93 -7.25 -1.29
N ALA A 124 9.09 -7.82 -0.97
CA ALA A 124 9.58 -9.04 -1.59
C ALA A 124 8.67 -10.25 -1.26
N ALA A 125 8.19 -10.34 -0.02
CA ALA A 125 7.24 -11.37 0.39
C ALA A 125 5.88 -11.23 -0.33
N THR A 126 5.38 -10.00 -0.51
CA THR A 126 4.18 -9.73 -1.33
C THR A 126 4.38 -10.19 -2.77
N ARG A 127 5.53 -9.85 -3.39
CA ARG A 127 5.89 -10.33 -4.73
C ARG A 127 5.85 -11.86 -4.82
N SER A 128 6.44 -12.54 -3.85
CA SER A 128 6.47 -14.01 -3.82
C SER A 128 5.06 -14.62 -3.76
N VAL A 129 4.20 -14.11 -2.88
CA VAL A 129 2.81 -14.58 -2.72
C VAL A 129 2.01 -14.34 -4.00
N GLU A 130 2.14 -13.16 -4.61
CA GLU A 130 1.45 -12.84 -5.86
C GLU A 130 1.91 -13.71 -7.02
N LEU A 131 3.22 -13.92 -7.19
CA LEU A 131 3.74 -14.77 -8.27
C LEU A 131 3.32 -16.23 -8.10
N GLN A 132 3.30 -16.75 -6.88
CA GLN A 132 2.78 -18.10 -6.60
C GLN A 132 1.30 -18.20 -6.95
N LEU A 133 0.50 -17.23 -6.52
CA LEU A 133 -0.93 -17.20 -6.83
C LEU A 133 -1.18 -17.08 -8.34
N VAL A 134 -0.42 -16.24 -9.04
CA VAL A 134 -0.52 -16.11 -10.50
C VAL A 134 -0.13 -17.41 -11.19
N ALA A 135 0.95 -18.08 -10.77
CA ALA A 135 1.32 -19.37 -11.35
C ALA A 135 0.21 -20.43 -11.20
N GLU A 136 -0.47 -20.47 -10.05
CA GLU A 136 -1.63 -21.34 -9.84
C GLU A 136 -2.81 -20.97 -10.75
N LEU A 137 -3.10 -19.67 -10.90
CA LEU A 137 -4.13 -19.19 -11.81
C LEU A 137 -3.81 -19.50 -13.27
N VAL A 138 -2.53 -19.41 -13.67
CA VAL A 138 -2.07 -19.74 -15.01
C VAL A 138 -2.31 -21.21 -15.32
N ALA A 139 -2.05 -22.10 -14.35
CA ALA A 139 -2.31 -23.53 -14.49
C ALA A 139 -3.81 -23.87 -14.52
N ALA A 140 -4.66 -23.06 -13.88
CA ALA A 140 -6.09 -23.33 -13.73
C ALA A 140 -7.00 -22.59 -14.73
N THR A 141 -6.46 -21.70 -15.58
CA THR A 141 -7.26 -20.88 -16.50
C THR A 141 -6.67 -20.84 -17.91
N ASP A 142 -7.52 -20.60 -18.91
CA ASP A 142 -7.11 -20.46 -20.31
C ASP A 142 -6.47 -19.08 -20.60
N ALA A 143 -5.90 -18.93 -21.80
CA ALA A 143 -5.17 -17.72 -22.19
C ALA A 143 -6.05 -16.47 -22.26
N GLU A 144 -7.30 -16.62 -22.69
CA GLU A 144 -8.26 -15.52 -22.77
C GLU A 144 -8.53 -14.97 -21.37
N ARG A 145 -8.83 -15.85 -20.42
CA ARG A 145 -9.08 -15.48 -19.04
C ARG A 145 -7.87 -14.81 -18.37
N ARG A 146 -6.66 -15.27 -18.67
CA ARG A 146 -5.42 -14.64 -18.16
C ARG A 146 -5.24 -13.23 -18.73
N GLY A 147 -5.54 -13.03 -20.01
CA GLY A 147 -5.58 -11.70 -20.62
C GLY A 147 -6.60 -10.77 -19.95
N GLU A 148 -7.80 -11.27 -19.66
CA GLU A 148 -8.82 -10.49 -18.94
C GLU A 148 -8.38 -10.11 -17.53
N LEU A 149 -7.74 -11.03 -16.79
CA LEU A 149 -7.25 -10.76 -15.44
C LEU A 149 -6.12 -9.73 -15.46
N ALA A 150 -5.20 -9.81 -16.43
CA ALA A 150 -4.13 -8.83 -16.60
C ALA A 150 -4.70 -7.43 -16.90
N GLU A 151 -5.66 -7.35 -17.82
CA GLU A 151 -6.33 -6.10 -18.17
C GLU A 151 -7.17 -5.55 -17.01
N GLN A 152 -7.84 -6.41 -16.24
CA GLN A 152 -8.56 -6.00 -15.02
C GLN A 152 -7.60 -5.45 -13.97
N LEU A 153 -6.44 -6.10 -13.76
CA LEU A 153 -5.42 -5.64 -12.84
C LEU A 153 -4.91 -4.26 -13.25
N TYR A 154 -4.51 -4.11 -14.52
CA TYR A 154 -4.04 -2.84 -15.08
C TYR A 154 -5.08 -1.72 -14.98
N ARG A 155 -6.34 -1.98 -15.34
CA ARG A 155 -7.43 -0.99 -15.21
C ARG A 155 -7.71 -0.63 -13.77
N THR A 156 -7.70 -1.61 -12.88
CA THR A 156 -7.94 -1.37 -11.45
C THR A 156 -6.84 -0.50 -10.90
N GLU A 157 -5.56 -0.82 -11.18
CA GLU A 157 -4.43 0.03 -10.81
C GLU A 157 -4.62 1.47 -11.34
N ARG A 158 -4.93 1.64 -12.63
CA ARG A 158 -5.16 2.97 -13.21
C ARG A 158 -6.33 3.74 -12.61
N ARG A 159 -7.37 3.03 -12.19
CA ARG A 159 -8.55 3.62 -11.56
C ARG A 159 -8.34 3.97 -10.10
N VAL A 160 -7.37 3.33 -9.42
CA VAL A 160 -6.98 3.76 -8.08
C VAL A 160 -6.41 5.18 -8.18
N PRO A 161 -7.15 6.19 -7.69
CA PRO A 161 -6.88 7.58 -7.98
C PRO A 161 -5.43 7.97 -7.60
N THR A 162 -4.74 8.63 -8.54
CA THR A 162 -3.42 9.24 -8.30
C THR A 162 -3.53 10.64 -7.67
N ARG A 163 -4.74 11.15 -7.44
CA ARG A 163 -5.07 12.44 -6.81
C ARG A 163 -6.46 12.38 -6.15
N PRO A 164 -6.71 13.10 -5.04
CA PRO A 164 -7.99 13.05 -4.34
C PRO A 164 -9.11 13.64 -5.22
N HIS A 165 -10.22 12.91 -5.35
CA HIS A 165 -11.48 13.51 -5.79
C HIS A 165 -12.58 13.23 -4.74
N PRO A 166 -13.42 14.21 -4.37
CA PRO A 166 -14.18 14.20 -3.10
C PRO A 166 -15.45 13.34 -3.03
N TYR A 167 -15.71 12.39 -3.94
CA TYR A 167 -16.96 11.61 -3.91
C TYR A 167 -16.81 10.26 -4.60
N LEU A 168 -16.84 9.15 -3.85
CA LEU A 168 -17.29 7.85 -4.39
C LEU A 168 -18.00 7.02 -3.28
N PRO A 169 -19.18 6.44 -3.56
CA PRO A 169 -20.06 5.82 -2.58
C PRO A 169 -19.86 4.30 -2.42
N HIS A 170 -20.23 3.81 -1.24
CA HIS A 170 -20.11 2.43 -0.77
C HIS A 170 -21.18 1.47 -1.32
N ARG A 171 -20.79 0.21 -1.64
CA ARG A 171 -21.63 -1.03 -1.64
C ARG A 171 -20.71 -2.25 -1.92
N GLY A 172 -20.82 -3.44 -1.33
CA GLY A 172 -21.81 -4.08 -0.47
C GLY A 172 -21.26 -5.34 0.26
N LEU A 173 -22.13 -6.06 0.95
CA LEU A 173 -21.85 -7.00 2.05
C LEU A 173 -21.62 -8.47 1.61
N SER A 174 -20.57 -9.14 2.12
CA SER A 174 -20.61 -10.53 2.69
C SER A 174 -19.21 -11.04 3.11
N GLY A 175 -19.13 -11.81 4.20
CA GLY A 175 -17.92 -12.50 4.69
C GLY A 175 -17.25 -11.90 5.93
N ARG A 176 -17.82 -12.08 7.14
CA ARG A 176 -17.53 -11.27 8.36
C ARG A 176 -16.09 -11.27 8.89
N VAL A 177 -15.24 -12.26 8.56
CA VAL A 177 -13.84 -12.31 9.06
C VAL A 177 -12.86 -11.74 8.04
N ALA A 178 -12.94 -12.20 6.78
CA ALA A 178 -12.17 -11.63 5.67
C ALA A 178 -12.50 -10.15 5.45
N ARG A 179 -13.78 -9.75 5.66
CA ARG A 179 -14.22 -8.36 5.57
C ARG A 179 -13.61 -7.47 6.64
N ARG A 180 -13.29 -7.97 7.83
CA ARG A 180 -12.68 -7.10 8.86
C ARG A 180 -11.23 -6.78 8.52
N VAL A 181 -10.47 -7.75 8.02
CA VAL A 181 -9.10 -7.52 7.51
C VAL A 181 -9.16 -6.66 6.26
N ALA A 182 -10.03 -6.99 5.30
CA ALA A 182 -10.21 -6.21 4.08
C ALA A 182 -10.64 -4.77 4.38
N LEU A 183 -11.58 -4.51 5.30
CA LEU A 183 -12.00 -3.15 5.69
C LEU A 183 -10.89 -2.36 6.39
N GLN A 184 -9.98 -3.01 7.12
CA GLN A 184 -8.83 -2.31 7.73
C GLN A 184 -7.78 -1.95 6.68
N VAL A 185 -7.55 -2.85 5.73
CA VAL A 185 -6.67 -2.67 4.58
C VAL A 185 -7.23 -1.56 3.67
N ASP A 186 -8.51 -1.64 3.33
CA ASP A 186 -9.31 -0.65 2.57
C ASP A 186 -9.23 0.73 3.23
N ARG A 187 -9.40 0.84 4.55
CA ARG A 187 -9.30 2.12 5.26
C ARG A 187 -7.91 2.74 5.22
N PHE A 188 -6.85 1.92 5.26
CA PHE A 188 -5.49 2.44 5.10
C PHE A 188 -5.25 2.94 3.68
N TRP A 189 -5.68 2.19 2.66
CA TRP A 189 -5.53 2.59 1.26
C TRP A 189 -6.39 3.81 0.92
N ASP A 190 -7.63 3.89 1.39
CA ASP A 190 -8.49 5.09 1.36
C ASP A 190 -7.81 6.29 2.05
N THR A 191 -7.04 6.05 3.12
CA THR A 191 -6.31 7.10 3.85
C THR A 191 -4.99 7.48 3.15
N ALA A 192 -4.33 6.52 2.50
CA ALA A 192 -3.17 6.75 1.64
C ALA A 192 -3.58 7.55 0.39
N GLU A 193 -4.78 7.33 -0.12
CA GLU A 193 -5.41 8.04 -1.24
C GLU A 193 -6.06 9.37 -0.81
N GLY A 194 -6.51 9.49 0.44
CA GLY A 194 -7.36 10.59 0.93
C GLY A 194 -6.75 11.60 1.93
N ARG A 195 -5.49 11.47 2.37
CA ARG A 195 -4.87 12.47 3.28
C ARG A 195 -3.47 12.93 2.87
N MET A 196 -3.47 13.98 2.05
CA MET A 196 -2.69 15.21 2.29
C MET A 196 -3.59 16.23 3.03
N VAL A 197 -4.09 15.88 4.21
CA VAL A 197 -4.71 16.85 5.14
C VAL A 197 -4.34 16.43 6.56
N PRO A 198 -3.67 17.29 7.35
CA PRO A 198 -3.42 17.03 8.76
C PRO A 198 -4.74 16.86 9.50
N GLU A 199 -4.86 15.81 10.31
CA GLU A 199 -6.02 15.66 11.19
C GLU A 199 -6.02 16.83 12.19
N PRO A 200 -7.12 17.59 12.32
CA PRO A 200 -7.15 18.79 13.14
C PRO A 200 -6.94 18.47 14.62
N VAL A 201 -6.27 19.38 15.30
CA VAL A 201 -5.96 19.34 16.74
C VAL A 201 -7.22 18.98 17.54
N ARG A 202 -7.10 17.92 18.36
CA ARG A 202 -8.17 17.53 19.30
C ARG A 202 -8.46 18.70 20.24
N PRO A 203 -9.73 19.09 20.44
CA PRO A 203 -10.06 20.12 21.42
C PRO A 203 -9.80 19.56 22.82
N HIS A 204 -8.81 20.10 23.52
CA HIS A 204 -8.69 19.90 24.95
C HIS A 204 -9.75 20.77 25.63
N ARG A 205 -10.75 20.12 26.23
CA ARG A 205 -11.58 20.75 27.26
C ARG A 205 -10.79 20.74 28.57
N GLY A 206 -10.50 21.92 29.09
CA GLY A 206 -10.05 22.11 30.47
C GLY A 206 -9.42 23.48 30.63
N ARG A 207 -10.07 24.37 31.38
CA ARG A 207 -9.53 25.68 31.79
C ARG A 207 -8.13 25.51 32.36
N GLU A 208 -7.12 26.10 31.72
CA GLU A 208 -5.76 26.13 32.24
C GLU A 208 -5.61 27.27 33.25
N GLY A 209 -5.16 26.93 34.46
CA GLY A 209 -4.85 27.87 35.53
C GLY A 209 -3.46 28.50 35.33
N ARG A 210 -3.24 29.64 35.99
CA ARG A 210 -2.08 30.55 35.85
C ARG A 210 -0.69 29.89 35.97
N ILE A 211 -0.58 28.67 36.50
CA ILE A 211 0.68 27.93 36.60
C ILE A 211 1.10 27.32 35.24
N ALA A 212 0.14 26.92 34.40
CA ALA A 212 0.43 26.38 33.07
C ALA A 212 1.02 27.44 32.12
N GLN A 213 0.58 28.70 32.26
CA GLN A 213 1.09 29.84 31.50
C GLN A 213 2.56 30.17 31.82
N TYR A 214 2.98 29.97 33.08
CA TYR A 214 4.37 30.17 33.49
C TYR A 214 5.33 29.09 32.96
N LEU A 215 4.84 27.86 32.76
CA LEU A 215 5.64 26.73 32.26
C LEU A 215 5.79 26.69 30.73
N LEU A 216 4.84 27.29 29.99
CA LEU A 216 4.86 27.38 28.54
C LEU A 216 5.62 28.61 27.99
N ALA A 217 6.19 29.43 28.89
CA ALA A 217 6.98 30.62 28.54
C ALA A 217 6.27 31.60 27.58
N ASP A 218 4.94 31.72 27.67
CA ASP A 218 4.15 32.68 26.91
C ASP A 218 3.34 33.59 27.86
N PRO A 219 3.94 34.69 28.35
CA PRO A 219 3.23 35.66 29.16
C PRO A 219 2.45 36.64 28.28
N HIS A 220 1.12 36.52 28.27
CA HIS A 220 0.27 37.60 27.79
C HIS A 220 0.08 38.64 28.90
N LEU A 221 0.79 39.76 28.80
CA LEU A 221 0.58 40.94 29.64
C LEU A 221 -0.70 41.67 29.18
N PRO A 222 -1.66 41.95 30.08
CA PRO A 222 -2.69 42.94 29.80
C PRO A 222 -2.08 44.34 29.88
N GLY A 223 -2.34 45.16 28.86
CA GLY A 223 -2.18 46.62 28.94
C GLY A 223 -3.25 47.26 29.81
#